data_AF-A0A3M1JF22-F1
#
_entry.id   AF-A0A3M1JF22-F1
#
_cell.length_a   1.000
_cell.length_b   1.000
_cell.length_c   1.000
_cell.angle_alpha   90.00
_cell.angle_beta   90.00
_cell.angle_gamma   90.00
#
_symmetry.space_group_name_H-M   'P 1'
#
loop_
_entity.id
_entity.type
_entity.pdbx_description
1 polymer ?
#
loop_
_entity_poly.entity_id
_entity_poly.type
_entity_poly.pdbx_seq_one_letter_code
_entity_poly.pdbx_strand_id
1 'polypeptide(L)'
;MIMTEVYLNGKFVGEVENPIDFVNQVKTERRKKKLSHNINIAYNERLDRIEVESGKGRARRPLIIVRDGKPLLTEKHIIQLEKGDLTWSDLVDQGVIEYLDANEEENALVAFTEEELTPKHTHLEIDPLVMLGLTTSLVPYGNYNQSTRLNAGSKNQKQALGFYAANYLVRMDMDVNILHEPQIPIVQSITHEISGYEKHPAGQNIVVAVMSYEGYNMEDAIILNRASIDRGLARNTYYRPAISEELRYSGGLIDEIGIPDKEVKGYKSEKDYRFLEDDGIVYPEAEVAEGDVIIGKTSPPRFLSSMDEYNIATNTRRESSFAMRHGEKGVIDFVLVTENEEGHKLVQVRIRDQRIPEVGDKFTSRHGQKGVVGLIVSPPDMPFTASGITPDLIFSPHGIPSRMTIAHLIELLGGKVGALSGRYIDGTTFNSEKEADLRRELLSLGFAENGTETMYNGQTGEKFQAKIYVGNMYYLKLKHMVANKIHSRARGPIQLLTRQPTEGRAKEGGLRLGEMEKDTFVAHGASLLLKERFDSDKIIIPVCENCGMIAVHDEYKNKSHCPLCGESVEITDVEMSYAFKLMLDELKSMGIYPKLQLKSKY
;
A
#
# COMPACT_ATOMS: atom_id res chain seq x y z
N MET A 1 8.53 61.17 12.59
CA MET A 1 8.70 60.18 11.51
C MET A 1 8.23 58.85 12.08
N ILE A 2 7.39 58.13 11.35
CA ILE A 2 6.96 56.79 11.77
C ILE A 2 8.15 55.88 11.47
N MET A 3 8.69 55.24 12.49
CA MET A 3 9.82 54.32 12.36
C MET A 3 9.27 52.90 12.28
N THR A 4 9.73 52.11 11.30
CA THR A 4 9.28 50.73 11.10
C THR A 4 10.07 49.80 12.02
N GLU A 5 9.38 48.96 12.78
CA GLU A 5 10.02 48.00 13.69
C GLU A 5 10.68 46.84 12.93
N VAL A 6 11.83 46.36 13.43
CA VAL A 6 12.57 45.22 12.88
C VAL A 6 12.57 44.08 13.90
N TYR A 7 12.19 42.90 13.43
CA TYR A 7 12.18 41.66 14.20
C TYR A 7 13.16 40.66 13.59
N LEU A 8 14.00 40.03 14.42
CA LEU A 8 14.87 38.93 14.05
C LEU A 8 14.38 37.65 14.74
N ASN A 9 13.91 36.67 13.96
CA ASN A 9 13.30 35.42 14.46
C ASN A 9 12.20 35.70 15.52
N GLY A 10 11.32 36.67 15.23
CA GLY A 10 10.25 37.11 16.13
C GLY A 10 10.67 37.95 17.34
N LYS A 11 11.96 38.28 17.52
CA LYS A 11 12.43 39.18 18.58
C LYS A 11 12.66 40.58 18.02
N PHE A 12 12.08 41.59 18.66
CA PHE A 12 12.37 42.98 18.34
C PHE A 12 13.86 43.28 18.50
N VAL A 13 14.47 43.90 17.48
CA VAL A 13 15.90 44.25 17.47
C VAL A 13 16.17 45.73 17.24
N GLY A 14 15.22 46.49 16.70
CA GLY A 14 15.38 47.92 16.47
C GLY A 14 14.34 48.48 15.51
N GLU A 15 14.61 49.67 15.00
CA GLU A 15 13.71 50.44 14.14
C GLU A 15 14.49 51.05 12.96
N VAL A 16 13.81 51.29 11.83
CA VAL A 16 14.38 51.88 10.61
C VAL A 16 13.46 52.96 10.03
N GLU A 17 14.05 54.01 9.48
CA GLU A 17 13.29 55.12 8.87
C GLU A 17 12.74 54.79 7.48
N ASN A 18 13.52 54.07 6.65
CA ASN A 18 13.12 53.69 5.30
C ASN A 18 13.16 52.15 5.14
N PRO A 19 12.01 51.48 5.31
CA PRO A 19 11.97 50.02 5.31
C PRO A 19 12.30 49.40 3.94
N ILE A 20 11.86 50.02 2.85
CA ILE A 20 12.09 49.51 1.49
C ILE A 20 13.58 49.52 1.15
N ASP A 21 14.27 50.62 1.45
CA ASP A 21 15.70 50.74 1.20
C ASP A 21 16.50 49.75 2.07
N PHE A 22 16.12 49.58 3.33
CA PHE A 22 16.75 48.61 4.23
C PHE A 22 16.60 47.18 3.70
N VAL A 23 15.39 46.77 3.30
CA VAL A 23 15.13 45.45 2.72
C VAL A 23 15.95 45.23 1.44
N ASN A 24 15.97 46.20 0.53
CA ASN A 24 16.73 46.13 -0.71
C ASN A 24 18.25 46.07 -0.46
N GLN A 25 18.75 46.77 0.56
CA GLN A 25 20.15 46.71 0.95
C GLN A 25 20.52 45.33 1.47
N VAL A 26 19.73 44.74 2.38
CA VAL A 26 19.96 43.39 2.91
C VAL A 26 19.94 42.37 1.78
N LYS A 27 18.96 42.42 0.88
CA LYS A 27 18.90 41.53 -0.30
C LYS A 27 20.12 41.71 -1.21
N THR A 28 20.56 42.95 -1.44
CA THR A 28 21.75 43.25 -2.27
C THR A 28 23.03 42.69 -1.64
N GLU A 29 23.21 42.84 -0.33
CA GLU A 29 24.38 42.33 0.37
C GLU A 29 24.37 40.79 0.47
N ARG A 30 23.18 40.17 0.57
CA ARG A 30 22.99 38.71 0.42
C ARG A 30 23.39 38.23 -0.97
N ARG A 31 22.90 38.88 -2.03
CA ARG A 31 23.24 38.56 -3.44
C ARG A 31 24.72 38.74 -3.77
N LYS A 32 25.45 39.57 -3.01
CA LYS A 32 26.91 39.75 -3.09
C LYS A 32 27.70 38.79 -2.17
N LYS A 33 27.03 37.81 -1.55
CA LYS A 33 27.62 36.84 -0.61
C LYS A 33 28.25 37.47 0.65
N LYS A 34 27.94 38.72 0.97
CA LYS A 34 28.40 39.37 2.22
C LYS A 34 27.55 38.96 3.41
N LEU A 35 26.29 38.63 3.17
CA LEU A 35 25.39 38.01 4.13
C LEU A 35 25.12 36.56 3.75
N SER A 36 24.75 35.74 4.73
CA SER A 36 24.38 34.35 4.49
C SER A 36 23.12 34.25 3.63
N HIS A 37 23.13 33.35 2.64
CA HIS A 37 21.95 32.97 1.85
C HIS A 37 20.82 32.36 2.68
N ASN A 38 21.08 32.05 3.95
CA ASN A 38 20.08 31.56 4.89
C ASN A 38 19.25 32.67 5.54
N ILE A 39 19.60 33.95 5.37
CA ILE A 39 18.79 35.04 5.89
C ILE A 39 17.72 35.36 4.86
N ASN A 40 16.45 35.36 5.29
CA ASN A 40 15.33 35.88 4.52
C ASN A 40 14.80 37.15 5.18
N ILE A 41 14.29 38.07 4.38
CA ILE A 41 13.81 39.36 4.86
C ILE A 41 12.56 39.78 4.12
N ALA A 42 11.53 40.14 4.87
CA ALA A 42 10.25 40.60 4.36
C ALA A 42 9.82 41.91 5.02
N TYR A 43 9.22 42.80 4.25
CA TYR A 43 8.51 43.97 4.75
C TYR A 43 7.01 43.69 4.70
N ASN A 44 6.37 43.73 5.87
CA ASN A 44 4.92 43.61 5.98
C ASN A 44 4.30 45.01 6.03
N GLU A 45 3.83 45.49 4.89
CA GLU A 45 3.21 46.81 4.74
C GLU A 45 1.98 47.00 5.63
N ARG A 46 1.24 45.93 5.96
CA ARG A 46 0.00 46.02 6.75
C ARG A 46 0.27 46.27 8.23
N LEU A 47 1.34 45.69 8.76
CA LEU A 47 1.74 45.82 10.16
C LEU A 47 2.85 46.85 10.36
N ASP A 48 3.35 47.43 9.26
CA ASP A 48 4.53 48.30 9.22
C ASP A 48 5.69 47.73 10.04
N ARG A 49 6.10 46.49 9.69
CA ARG A 49 7.23 45.80 10.34
C ARG A 49 8.08 45.03 9.35
N ILE A 50 9.38 44.97 9.63
CA ILE A 50 10.35 44.14 8.89
C ILE A 50 10.61 42.88 9.69
N GLU A 51 10.48 41.73 9.03
CA GLU A 51 10.77 40.42 9.60
C GLU A 51 12.01 39.85 8.94
N VAL A 52 13.02 39.57 9.75
CA VAL A 52 14.27 38.92 9.34
C VAL A 52 14.26 37.51 9.93
N GLU A 53 14.28 36.51 9.07
CA GLU A 53 14.25 35.10 9.45
C GLU A 53 15.59 34.43 9.13
N SER A 54 16.19 33.85 10.17
CA SER A 54 17.45 33.09 10.13
C SER A 54 17.33 31.73 10.82
N GLY A 55 16.13 31.37 11.29
CA GLY A 55 15.84 30.11 11.96
C GLY A 55 16.07 28.87 11.07
N LYS A 56 16.35 27.74 11.72
CA LYS A 56 16.46 26.42 11.09
C LYS A 56 15.07 25.82 10.85
N GLY A 57 14.93 24.99 9.82
CA GLY A 57 13.70 24.23 9.54
C GLY A 57 12.69 24.93 8.61
N ARG A 58 13.02 26.11 8.08
CA ARG A 58 12.17 26.81 7.09
C ARG A 58 12.22 26.11 5.73
N ALA A 59 11.05 25.93 5.13
CA ALA A 59 10.95 25.56 3.72
C ALA A 59 11.26 26.78 2.86
N ARG A 60 12.12 26.60 1.85
CA ARG A 60 12.51 27.66 0.94
C ARG A 60 12.42 27.17 -0.50
N ARG A 61 12.03 28.07 -1.38
CA ARG A 61 11.88 27.84 -2.82
C ARG A 61 13.00 28.59 -3.56
N PRO A 62 13.87 27.92 -4.31
CA PRO A 62 14.84 28.58 -5.17
C PRO A 62 14.13 29.17 -6.40
N LEU A 63 14.44 30.41 -6.74
CA LEU A 63 13.90 31.10 -7.91
C LEU A 63 15.03 31.83 -8.66
N ILE A 64 14.83 32.06 -9.95
CA ILE A 64 15.74 32.88 -10.76
C ILE A 64 15.41 34.34 -10.52
N ILE A 65 16.40 35.16 -10.19
CA ILE A 65 16.20 36.60 -10.03
C ILE A 65 15.96 37.24 -11.40
N VAL A 66 14.97 38.13 -11.47
CA VAL A 66 14.65 38.94 -12.66
C VAL A 66 14.97 40.40 -12.36
N ARG A 67 15.55 41.10 -13.34
CA ARG A 67 15.74 42.56 -13.31
C ARG A 67 15.24 43.19 -14.59
N ASP A 68 14.39 44.20 -14.46
CA ASP A 68 13.84 44.95 -15.59
C ASP A 68 13.22 44.04 -16.67
N GLY A 69 12.56 42.96 -16.24
CA GLY A 69 11.90 41.99 -17.11
C GLY A 69 12.85 40.98 -17.79
N LYS A 70 14.13 40.92 -17.41
CA LYS A 70 15.09 39.93 -17.91
C LYS A 70 15.60 39.02 -16.78
N PRO A 71 15.62 37.69 -16.97
CA PRO A 71 16.20 36.78 -16.00
C PRO A 71 17.72 36.99 -15.95
N LEU A 72 18.31 36.88 -14.75
CA LEU A 72 19.77 36.93 -14.58
C LEU A 72 20.45 35.62 -15.00
N LEU A 73 19.69 34.53 -15.09
CA LEU A 73 20.16 33.29 -15.69
C LEU A 73 20.24 33.50 -17.21
N THR A 74 21.41 33.22 -17.79
CA THR A 74 21.67 33.43 -19.23
C THR A 74 22.08 32.11 -19.88
N GLU A 75 21.95 32.01 -21.20
CA GLU A 75 22.41 30.83 -21.96
C GLU A 75 23.88 30.49 -21.70
N LYS A 76 24.73 31.51 -21.46
CA LYS A 76 26.13 31.29 -21.09
C LYS A 76 26.25 30.49 -19.78
N HIS A 77 25.45 30.82 -18.77
CA HIS A 77 25.44 30.06 -17.52
C HIS A 77 25.00 28.62 -17.74
N ILE A 78 23.99 28.39 -18.61
CA ILE A 78 23.50 27.05 -18.96
C ILE A 78 24.61 26.22 -19.62
N ILE A 79 25.29 26.78 -20.63
CA ILE A 79 26.41 26.09 -21.31
C ILE A 79 27.55 25.78 -20.31
N GLN A 80 27.81 26.67 -19.35
CA GLN A 80 28.83 26.43 -18.31
C GLN A 80 28.42 25.34 -17.31
N LEU A 81 27.13 25.26 -16.96
CA LEU A 81 26.58 24.16 -16.13
C LEU A 81 26.72 22.81 -16.85
N GLU A 82 26.37 22.76 -18.14
CA GLU A 82 26.47 21.55 -18.97
C GLU A 82 27.91 21.04 -19.09
N LYS A 83 28.88 21.96 -19.17
CA LYS A 83 30.32 21.62 -19.19
C LYS A 83 30.89 21.27 -17.83
N GLY A 84 30.16 21.54 -16.74
CA GLY A 84 30.65 21.39 -15.37
C GLY A 84 31.62 22.49 -14.90
N ASP A 85 31.71 23.60 -15.64
CA ASP A 85 32.54 24.76 -15.27
C ASP A 85 31.92 25.58 -14.13
N LEU A 86 30.61 25.43 -13.92
CA LEU A 86 29.83 26.17 -12.95
C LEU A 86 28.92 25.19 -12.20
N THR A 87 28.75 25.38 -10.89
CA THR A 87 27.87 24.55 -10.06
C THR A 87 26.64 25.33 -9.61
N TRP A 88 25.63 24.62 -9.11
CA TRP A 88 24.45 25.26 -8.52
C TRP A 88 24.81 26.26 -7.41
N SER A 89 25.76 25.92 -6.56
CA SER A 89 26.24 26.81 -5.50
C SER A 89 26.86 28.08 -6.05
N ASP A 90 27.55 28.01 -7.20
CA ASP A 90 28.13 29.19 -7.84
C ASP A 90 27.04 30.14 -8.37
N LEU A 91 25.92 29.62 -8.89
CA LEU A 91 24.77 30.46 -9.30
C LEU A 91 24.15 31.22 -8.14
N VAL A 92 24.05 30.56 -6.98
CA VAL A 92 23.55 31.18 -5.75
C VAL A 92 24.53 32.24 -5.25
N ASP A 93 25.82 31.94 -5.28
CA ASP A 93 26.88 32.88 -4.88
C ASP A 93 27.03 34.09 -5.82
N GLN A 94 26.75 33.91 -7.11
CA GLN A 94 26.69 34.99 -8.09
C GLN A 94 25.42 35.84 -7.99
N GLY A 95 24.45 35.43 -7.16
CA GLY A 95 23.17 36.12 -7.01
C GLY A 95 22.29 35.99 -8.26
N VAL A 96 22.39 34.86 -8.97
CA VAL A 96 21.49 34.50 -10.08
C VAL A 96 20.26 33.78 -9.54
N ILE A 97 20.47 32.88 -8.56
CA ILE A 97 19.41 32.13 -7.88
C ILE A 97 19.25 32.65 -6.46
N GLU A 98 18.01 32.79 -6.01
CA GLU A 98 17.66 33.24 -4.67
C GLU A 98 16.67 32.29 -4.00
N TYR A 99 16.93 31.95 -2.73
CA TYR A 99 16.04 31.10 -1.94
C TYR A 99 15.08 31.98 -1.14
N LEU A 100 13.80 31.93 -1.46
CA LEU A 100 12.76 32.65 -0.71
C LEU A 100 12.08 31.69 0.27
N ASP A 101 11.82 32.15 1.50
CA ASP A 101 10.85 31.50 2.37
C ASP A 101 9.45 32.10 2.15
N ALA A 102 8.45 31.53 2.81
CA ALA A 102 7.06 31.96 2.66
C ALA A 102 6.83 33.46 2.99
N ASN A 103 7.59 34.01 3.95
CA ASN A 103 7.45 35.40 4.34
C ASN A 103 8.05 36.33 3.27
N GLU A 104 9.24 36.02 2.77
CA GLU A 104 9.87 36.84 1.73
C GLU A 104 9.17 36.71 0.37
N GLU A 105 8.56 35.56 0.08
CA GLU A 105 7.76 35.32 -1.12
C GLU A 105 6.53 36.25 -1.20
N GLU A 106 5.98 36.71 -0.07
CA GLU A 106 4.88 37.69 -0.04
C GLU A 106 5.28 39.05 -0.64
N ASN A 107 6.59 39.34 -0.72
CA ASN A 107 7.12 40.53 -1.38
C ASN A 107 7.66 40.26 -2.80
N ALA A 108 7.43 39.06 -3.34
CA ALA A 108 7.91 38.67 -4.66
C ALA A 108 6.75 38.53 -5.65
N LEU A 109 6.91 39.13 -6.83
CA LEU A 109 6.09 38.82 -8.00
C LEU A 109 6.86 37.82 -8.87
N VAL A 110 6.41 36.57 -8.92
CA VAL A 110 7.05 35.45 -9.61
C VAL A 110 6.34 35.17 -10.94
N ALA A 111 7.07 35.15 -12.05
CA ALA A 111 6.55 34.71 -13.34
C ALA A 111 6.61 33.18 -13.45
N PHE A 112 5.59 32.55 -14.04
CA PHE A 112 5.54 31.09 -14.16
C PHE A 112 6.33 30.57 -15.36
N THR A 113 6.36 31.35 -16.45
CA THR A 113 7.14 31.08 -17.65
C THR A 113 7.87 32.34 -18.12
N GLU A 114 8.90 32.19 -18.94
CA GLU A 114 9.63 33.33 -19.51
C GLU A 114 8.73 34.22 -20.38
N GLU A 115 7.69 33.65 -21.00
CA GLU A 115 6.73 34.38 -21.85
C GLU A 115 5.89 35.39 -21.07
N GLU A 116 5.70 35.18 -19.76
CA GLU A 116 4.92 36.05 -18.88
C GLU A 116 5.75 37.21 -18.30
N LEU A 117 7.05 37.26 -18.56
CA LEU A 117 7.93 38.24 -17.96
C LEU A 117 7.54 39.68 -18.32
N THR A 118 7.53 40.52 -17.30
CA THR A 118 7.27 41.96 -17.42
C THR A 118 8.29 42.68 -16.53
N PRO A 119 8.52 43.99 -16.73
CA PRO A 119 9.43 44.76 -15.88
C PRO A 119 9.06 44.79 -14.39
N LYS A 120 7.83 44.37 -14.03
CA LYS A 120 7.37 44.29 -12.63
C LYS A 120 7.75 42.98 -11.94
N HIS A 121 8.07 41.93 -12.69
CA HIS A 121 8.42 40.64 -12.11
C HIS A 121 9.77 40.73 -11.41
N THR A 122 9.81 40.15 -10.22
CA THR A 122 11.00 40.10 -9.35
C THR A 122 11.79 38.82 -9.53
N HIS A 123 11.08 37.73 -9.84
CA HIS A 123 11.62 36.38 -9.94
C HIS A 123 10.91 35.60 -11.04
N LEU A 124 11.55 34.52 -11.47
CA LEU A 124 11.06 33.58 -12.48
C LEU A 124 11.16 32.16 -11.91
N GLU A 125 10.14 31.34 -12.16
CA GLU A 125 10.14 29.92 -11.83
C GLU A 125 11.22 29.17 -12.63
N ILE A 126 11.91 28.23 -11.97
CA ILE A 126 12.96 27.44 -12.63
C ILE A 126 12.33 26.46 -13.62
N ASP A 127 11.37 25.67 -13.14
CA ASP A 127 10.53 24.83 -13.96
C ASP A 127 9.18 24.58 -13.25
N PRO A 128 8.03 24.83 -13.92
CA PRO A 128 6.69 24.53 -13.40
C PRO A 128 6.48 23.13 -12.80
N LEU A 129 7.21 22.12 -13.28
CA LEU A 129 7.15 20.73 -12.82
C LEU A 129 7.54 20.60 -11.35
N VAL A 130 8.42 21.47 -10.83
CA VAL A 130 8.95 21.40 -9.46
C VAL A 130 7.87 21.66 -8.40
N MET A 131 6.74 22.26 -8.79
CA MET A 131 5.55 22.35 -7.93
C MET A 131 4.98 20.96 -7.56
N LEU A 132 5.19 19.95 -8.42
CA LEU A 132 4.72 18.60 -8.20
C LEU A 132 5.76 17.78 -7.44
N GLY A 133 5.29 16.93 -6.51
CA GLY A 133 6.16 15.96 -5.85
C GLY A 133 6.59 14.83 -6.79
N LEU A 134 7.71 14.19 -6.47
CA LEU A 134 8.35 13.14 -7.28
C LEU A 134 7.36 12.12 -7.87
N THR A 135 6.50 11.52 -7.05
CA THR A 135 5.57 10.47 -7.51
C THR A 135 4.45 10.99 -8.41
N THR A 136 4.10 12.27 -8.30
CA THR A 136 3.09 12.90 -9.13
C THR A 136 3.69 13.25 -10.49
N SER A 137 4.95 13.70 -10.53
CA SER A 137 5.68 14.04 -11.77
C SER A 137 6.00 12.82 -12.65
N LEU A 138 5.91 11.60 -12.10
CA LEU A 138 5.98 10.34 -12.86
C LEU A 138 4.70 10.01 -13.63
N VAL A 139 3.59 10.74 -13.41
CA VAL A 139 2.37 10.59 -14.21
C VAL A 139 2.52 11.46 -15.47
N PRO A 140 2.56 10.88 -16.68
CA PRO A 140 2.72 11.66 -17.89
C PRO A 140 1.45 12.46 -18.18
N TYR A 141 1.62 13.60 -18.88
CA TYR A 141 0.53 14.49 -19.27
C TYR A 141 -0.38 14.88 -18.08
N GLY A 142 0.20 15.10 -16.90
CA GLY A 142 -0.52 15.30 -15.65
C GLY A 142 -1.50 16.49 -15.68
N ASN A 143 -1.19 17.52 -16.48
CA ASN A 143 -2.01 18.71 -16.71
C ASN A 143 -3.31 18.43 -17.48
N TYR A 144 -3.43 17.28 -18.15
CA TYR A 144 -4.64 16.84 -18.86
C TYR A 144 -5.53 15.91 -18.02
N ASN A 145 -5.19 15.67 -16.75
CA ASN A 145 -6.00 14.88 -15.84
C ASN A 145 -6.80 15.74 -14.88
N GLN A 146 -7.97 15.23 -14.48
CA GLN A 146 -8.65 15.73 -13.28
C GLN A 146 -7.75 15.55 -12.05
N SER A 147 -7.71 16.55 -11.15
CA SER A 147 -6.85 16.56 -9.97
C SER A 147 -6.99 15.32 -9.07
N THR A 148 -8.21 14.82 -8.89
CA THR A 148 -8.49 13.60 -8.12
C THR A 148 -7.85 12.36 -8.74
N ARG A 149 -7.80 12.29 -10.07
CA ARG A 149 -7.20 11.19 -10.84
C ARG A 149 -5.68 11.28 -10.85
N LEU A 150 -5.12 12.48 -10.98
CA LEU A 150 -3.68 12.70 -10.83
C LEU A 150 -3.18 12.24 -9.46
N ASN A 151 -3.90 12.61 -8.39
CA ASN A 151 -3.61 12.16 -7.03
C ASN A 151 -3.73 10.64 -6.86
N ALA A 152 -4.74 10.03 -7.48
CA ALA A 152 -4.88 8.57 -7.48
C ALA A 152 -3.72 7.90 -8.22
N GLY A 153 -3.32 8.41 -9.39
CA GLY A 153 -2.17 7.94 -10.15
C GLY A 153 -0.87 7.96 -9.34
N SER A 154 -0.59 9.08 -8.68
CA SER A 154 0.57 9.26 -7.79
C SER A 154 0.60 8.24 -6.64
N LYS A 155 -0.55 7.98 -6.00
CA LYS A 155 -0.68 6.95 -4.95
C LYS A 155 -0.47 5.53 -5.48
N ASN A 156 -0.88 5.27 -6.71
CA ASN A 156 -0.82 3.95 -7.32
C ASN A 156 0.60 3.53 -7.64
N GLN A 157 1.45 4.48 -8.05
CA GLN A 157 2.87 4.21 -8.28
C GLN A 157 3.56 3.66 -7.03
N LYS A 158 3.18 4.12 -5.83
CA LYS A 158 3.71 3.60 -4.55
C LYS A 158 3.24 2.18 -4.20
N GLN A 159 2.18 1.70 -4.87
CA GLN A 159 1.58 0.38 -4.63
C GLN A 159 1.94 -0.64 -5.73
N ALA A 160 2.64 -0.17 -6.77
CA ALA A 160 3.00 -0.96 -7.92
C ALA A 160 4.08 -1.99 -7.57
N LEU A 161 4.02 -3.14 -8.24
CA LEU A 161 5.03 -4.19 -8.12
C LEU A 161 6.20 -3.88 -9.05
N GLY A 162 7.42 -3.99 -8.54
CA GLY A 162 8.61 -3.64 -9.29
C GLY A 162 9.86 -4.21 -8.66
N PHE A 163 10.99 -3.77 -9.21
CA PHE A 163 12.29 -4.12 -8.69
C PHE A 163 12.72 -3.13 -7.60
N TYR A 164 12.58 -3.50 -6.33
CA TYR A 164 12.76 -2.56 -5.21
C TYR A 164 14.23 -2.40 -4.74
N ALA A 165 15.04 -3.46 -4.80
CA ALA A 165 16.42 -3.44 -4.34
C ALA A 165 17.26 -4.49 -5.05
N ALA A 166 18.49 -4.13 -5.45
CA ALA A 166 19.41 -5.05 -6.14
C ALA A 166 19.84 -6.23 -5.26
N ASN A 167 20.03 -5.99 -3.97
CA ASN A 167 20.47 -6.99 -3.00
C ASN A 167 19.31 -7.78 -2.36
N TYR A 168 18.11 -7.78 -2.95
CA TYR A 168 16.96 -8.50 -2.39
C TYR A 168 17.27 -9.99 -2.15
N LEU A 169 18.12 -10.61 -2.96
CA LEU A 169 18.51 -12.02 -2.84
C LEU A 169 19.17 -12.37 -1.50
N VAL A 170 19.78 -11.41 -0.81
CA VAL A 170 20.40 -11.63 0.52
C VAL A 170 19.65 -10.94 1.65
N ARG A 171 18.51 -10.29 1.36
CA ARG A 171 17.72 -9.54 2.34
C ARG A 171 16.56 -10.35 2.91
N MET A 172 16.30 -10.14 4.19
CA MET A 172 15.15 -10.67 4.92
C MET A 172 14.14 -9.54 5.16
N ASP A 173 13.38 -9.21 4.13
CA ASP A 173 12.32 -8.18 4.20
C ASP A 173 10.94 -8.83 4.33
N MET A 174 10.01 -8.15 5.00
CA MET A 174 8.62 -8.57 5.14
C MET A 174 7.75 -8.11 3.97
N ASP A 175 6.83 -8.98 3.51
CA ASP A 175 5.78 -8.65 2.52
C ASP A 175 6.31 -8.07 1.19
N VAL A 176 7.30 -8.74 0.60
CA VAL A 176 7.95 -8.26 -0.62
C VAL A 176 7.36 -8.91 -1.86
N ASN A 177 7.12 -8.12 -2.90
CA ASN A 177 6.66 -8.60 -4.20
C ASN A 177 7.59 -8.10 -5.29
N ILE A 178 8.16 -9.02 -6.06
CA ILE A 178 9.08 -8.70 -7.17
C ILE A 178 8.44 -9.10 -8.48
N LEU A 179 8.28 -8.13 -9.37
CA LEU A 179 7.84 -8.35 -10.74
C LEU A 179 8.95 -9.04 -11.54
N HIS A 180 8.64 -10.09 -12.31
CA HIS A 180 9.65 -10.87 -13.03
C HIS A 180 10.30 -10.08 -14.15
N GLU A 181 9.49 -9.42 -14.98
CA GLU A 181 9.94 -8.72 -16.19
C GLU A 181 9.50 -7.25 -16.16
N PRO A 182 10.05 -6.41 -15.27
CA PRO A 182 9.73 -4.99 -15.25
C PRO A 182 10.33 -4.28 -16.47
N GLN A 183 9.60 -3.32 -17.04
CA GLN A 183 10.02 -2.59 -18.25
C GLN A 183 10.11 -1.09 -17.99
N ILE A 184 10.88 -0.41 -18.82
CA ILE A 184 10.94 1.06 -18.83
C ILE A 184 9.72 1.59 -19.60
N PRO A 185 8.97 2.58 -19.10
CA PRO A 185 7.83 3.15 -19.82
C PRO A 185 8.26 3.79 -21.15
N ILE A 186 7.47 3.61 -22.21
CA ILE A 186 7.73 4.26 -23.52
C ILE A 186 7.49 5.77 -23.46
N VAL A 187 6.39 6.17 -22.81
CA VAL A 187 6.09 7.58 -22.55
C VAL A 187 6.68 7.94 -21.19
N GLN A 188 7.67 8.82 -21.19
CA GLN A 188 8.43 9.19 -20.01
C GLN A 188 8.18 10.64 -19.63
N SER A 189 8.67 10.99 -18.45
CA SER A 189 8.77 12.38 -17.96
C SER A 189 10.21 12.53 -17.50
N ILE A 190 10.77 13.74 -17.55
CA ILE A 190 12.13 14.04 -17.09
C ILE A 190 12.42 13.49 -15.68
N THR A 191 11.38 13.35 -14.85
CA THR A 191 11.50 12.76 -13.51
C THR A 191 11.94 11.29 -13.52
N HIS A 192 11.64 10.53 -14.58
CA HIS A 192 12.09 9.14 -14.71
C HIS A 192 13.62 9.06 -14.83
N GLU A 193 14.22 9.96 -15.59
CA GLU A 193 15.68 10.07 -15.72
C GLU A 193 16.31 10.54 -14.41
N ILE A 194 15.81 11.63 -13.82
CA ILE A 194 16.32 12.20 -12.56
C ILE A 194 16.27 11.19 -11.41
N SER A 195 15.19 10.40 -11.31
CA SER A 195 15.05 9.38 -10.27
C SER A 195 15.81 8.08 -10.54
N GLY A 196 16.40 7.92 -11.72
CA GLY A 196 17.00 6.67 -12.15
C GLY A 196 15.98 5.52 -12.23
N TYR A 197 14.74 5.83 -12.64
CA TYR A 197 13.63 4.88 -12.68
C TYR A 197 13.93 3.65 -13.56
N GLU A 198 14.78 3.81 -14.57
CA GLU A 198 15.29 2.72 -15.42
C GLU A 198 15.95 1.57 -14.63
N LYS A 199 16.53 1.87 -13.46
CA LYS A 199 17.19 0.89 -12.59
C LYS A 199 16.18 0.10 -11.76
N HIS A 200 15.02 0.69 -11.51
CA HIS A 200 13.98 0.17 -10.62
C HIS A 200 12.55 0.32 -11.19
N PRO A 201 12.26 -0.22 -12.39
CA PRO A 201 10.93 -0.10 -12.98
C PRO A 201 9.87 -0.91 -12.21
N ALA A 202 8.62 -0.44 -12.25
CA ALA A 202 7.49 -0.98 -11.48
C ALA A 202 6.25 -1.35 -12.32
N GLY A 203 6.43 -1.73 -13.58
CA GLY A 203 5.33 -2.00 -14.51
C GLY A 203 5.81 -2.57 -15.84
N GLN A 204 4.88 -2.69 -16.77
CA GLN A 204 5.12 -3.23 -18.12
C GLN A 204 4.37 -2.40 -19.16
N ASN A 205 4.97 -2.25 -20.35
CA ASN A 205 4.26 -1.69 -21.49
C ASN A 205 3.38 -2.78 -22.09
N ILE A 206 2.10 -2.47 -22.26
CA ILE A 206 1.11 -3.41 -22.79
C ILE A 206 0.31 -2.76 -23.90
N VAL A 207 -0.23 -3.58 -24.79
CA VAL A 207 -1.18 -3.11 -25.81
C VAL A 207 -2.58 -3.10 -25.22
N VAL A 208 -3.21 -1.94 -25.22
CA VAL A 208 -4.56 -1.74 -24.68
C VAL A 208 -5.53 -1.44 -25.82
N ALA A 209 -6.64 -2.16 -25.84
CA ALA A 209 -7.79 -1.85 -26.70
C ALA A 209 -8.93 -1.25 -25.86
N VAL A 210 -9.48 -0.12 -26.30
CA VAL A 210 -10.62 0.54 -25.65
C VAL A 210 -11.91 0.09 -26.31
N MET A 211 -12.55 -0.95 -25.76
CA MET A 211 -13.82 -1.48 -26.25
C MET A 211 -14.59 -2.23 -25.15
N SER A 212 -15.90 -2.34 -25.29
CA SER A 212 -16.71 -3.23 -24.45
C SER A 212 -16.59 -4.66 -24.97
N TYR A 213 -16.37 -5.63 -24.09
CA TYR A 213 -16.25 -7.04 -24.47
C TYR A 213 -17.08 -7.91 -23.55
N GLU A 214 -18.14 -8.52 -24.09
CA GLU A 214 -19.04 -9.49 -23.44
C GLU A 214 -19.62 -9.05 -22.06
N GLY A 215 -19.52 -7.78 -21.69
CA GLY A 215 -19.94 -7.26 -20.38
C GLY A 215 -18.93 -7.50 -19.24
N TYR A 216 -17.87 -8.27 -19.46
CA TYR A 216 -16.90 -8.64 -18.41
C TYR A 216 -15.90 -7.54 -18.05
N ASN A 217 -15.90 -6.43 -18.78
CA ASN A 217 -15.13 -5.22 -18.44
C ASN A 217 -15.99 -4.03 -17.99
N MET A 218 -17.24 -4.28 -17.57
CA MET A 218 -18.08 -3.25 -16.95
C MET A 218 -17.60 -2.93 -15.52
N GLU A 219 -17.98 -1.75 -14.99
CA GLU A 219 -17.71 -1.35 -13.59
C GLU A 219 -16.24 -1.54 -13.16
N ASP A 220 -15.30 -0.97 -13.93
CA ASP A 220 -13.85 -1.00 -13.68
C ASP A 220 -13.19 -2.38 -13.76
N ALA A 221 -13.91 -3.39 -14.26
CA ALA A 221 -13.28 -4.64 -14.63
C ALA A 221 -12.40 -4.47 -15.88
N ILE A 222 -11.29 -5.20 -15.93
CA ILE A 222 -10.42 -5.30 -17.09
C ILE A 222 -10.36 -6.75 -17.56
N ILE A 223 -10.11 -6.93 -18.84
CA ILE A 223 -9.93 -8.24 -19.45
C ILE A 223 -8.46 -8.40 -19.82
N LEU A 224 -7.88 -9.55 -19.52
CA LEU A 224 -6.49 -9.87 -19.87
C LEU A 224 -6.42 -11.02 -20.88
N ASN A 225 -5.39 -10.96 -21.72
CA ASN A 225 -5.04 -12.02 -22.65
C ASN A 225 -4.30 -13.16 -21.93
N ARG A 226 -4.84 -14.39 -22.02
CA ARG A 226 -4.20 -15.58 -21.44
C ARG A 226 -2.82 -15.85 -22.04
N ALA A 227 -2.62 -15.69 -23.36
CA ALA A 227 -1.29 -15.91 -23.96
C ALA A 227 -0.24 -14.96 -23.40
N SER A 228 -0.60 -13.71 -23.14
CA SER A 228 0.33 -12.73 -22.59
C SER A 228 0.73 -13.12 -21.16
N ILE A 229 -0.24 -13.55 -20.32
CA ILE A 229 0.03 -14.06 -18.97
C ILE A 229 0.91 -15.33 -19.01
N ASP A 230 0.61 -16.25 -19.93
CA ASP A 230 1.34 -17.50 -20.10
C ASP A 230 2.79 -17.27 -20.52
N ARG A 231 3.06 -16.17 -21.23
CA ARG A 231 4.39 -15.73 -21.68
C ARG A 231 5.14 -14.86 -20.65
N GLY A 232 4.52 -14.53 -19.52
CA GLY A 232 5.20 -13.80 -18.44
C GLY A 232 4.63 -12.42 -18.11
N LEU A 233 3.54 -11.99 -18.73
CA LEU A 233 2.88 -10.73 -18.39
C LEU A 233 2.49 -10.73 -16.90
N ALA A 234 2.97 -9.72 -16.19
CA ALA A 234 2.64 -9.39 -14.81
C ALA A 234 2.80 -10.53 -13.77
N ARG A 235 3.65 -11.52 -14.08
CA ARG A 235 4.06 -12.54 -13.10
C ARG A 235 4.97 -11.92 -12.06
N ASN A 236 4.72 -12.25 -10.80
CA ASN A 236 5.55 -11.79 -9.69
C ASN A 236 5.85 -12.93 -8.72
N THR A 237 6.92 -12.79 -7.95
CA THR A 237 7.22 -13.65 -6.80
C THR A 237 6.95 -12.89 -5.52
N TYR A 238 6.21 -13.50 -4.62
CA TYR A 238 5.93 -13.01 -3.29
C TYR A 238 6.89 -13.64 -2.28
N TYR A 239 7.58 -12.82 -1.49
CA TYR A 239 8.53 -13.25 -0.48
C TYR A 239 8.01 -12.89 0.92
N ARG A 240 8.14 -13.85 1.85
CA ARG A 240 7.85 -13.65 3.26
C ARG A 240 8.83 -14.43 4.14
N PRO A 241 9.32 -13.87 5.25
CA PRO A 241 10.18 -14.58 6.17
C PRO A 241 9.34 -15.27 7.28
N ALA A 242 9.73 -16.49 7.62
CA ALA A 242 9.42 -17.16 8.87
C ALA A 242 10.58 -16.94 9.83
N ILE A 243 10.32 -16.41 11.03
CA ILE A 243 11.35 -16.04 11.99
C ILE A 243 11.04 -16.75 13.31
N SER A 244 12.05 -17.38 13.88
CA SER A 244 11.97 -18.05 15.18
C SER A 244 13.29 -17.87 15.94
N GLU A 245 13.21 -17.69 17.25
CA GLU A 245 14.37 -17.50 18.12
C GLU A 245 14.30 -18.42 19.34
N GLU A 246 15.47 -18.79 19.88
CA GLU A 246 15.61 -19.57 21.11
C GLU A 246 15.62 -18.65 22.33
N LEU A 247 14.43 -18.37 22.87
CA LEU A 247 14.31 -17.52 24.06
C LEU A 247 14.85 -18.21 25.30
N ARG A 248 15.59 -17.46 26.11
CA ARG A 248 15.98 -17.84 27.47
C ARG A 248 15.05 -17.15 28.46
N TYR A 249 14.39 -17.94 29.30
CA TYR A 249 13.43 -17.44 30.28
C TYR A 249 14.09 -17.19 31.64
N SER A 250 13.52 -16.25 32.40
CA SER A 250 13.88 -15.98 33.79
C SER A 250 13.61 -17.21 34.65
N GLY A 251 14.65 -18.02 34.86
CA GLY A 251 14.54 -19.37 35.44
C GLY A 251 15.52 -20.38 34.83
N GLY A 252 16.27 -19.99 33.79
CA GLY A 252 17.29 -20.83 33.16
C GLY A 252 16.74 -21.85 32.15
N LEU A 253 15.43 -21.86 31.94
CA LEU A 253 14.77 -22.66 30.90
C LEU A 253 14.94 -21.99 29.53
N ILE A 254 15.17 -22.81 28.50
CA ILE A 254 15.49 -22.34 27.15
C ILE A 254 14.56 -23.02 26.14
N ASP A 255 14.11 -22.25 25.15
CA ASP A 255 13.50 -22.79 23.93
C ASP A 255 14.56 -23.55 23.11
N GLU A 256 14.18 -24.69 22.54
CA GLU A 256 15.10 -25.50 21.72
C GLU A 256 14.53 -25.60 20.31
N ILE A 257 15.33 -25.19 19.32
CA ILE A 257 15.06 -25.44 17.91
C ILE A 257 15.59 -26.82 17.57
N GLY A 258 14.70 -27.67 17.08
CA GLY A 258 14.95 -29.08 16.83
C GLY A 258 13.67 -29.77 16.39
N ILE A 259 13.79 -31.02 15.95
CA ILE A 259 12.62 -31.84 15.62
C ILE A 259 11.84 -32.14 16.92
N PRO A 260 10.56 -31.77 17.03
CA PRO A 260 9.78 -32.09 18.23
C PRO A 260 9.63 -33.61 18.41
N ASP A 261 9.82 -34.10 19.63
CA ASP A 261 9.55 -35.51 19.97
C ASP A 261 8.05 -35.80 20.07
N LYS A 262 7.67 -37.07 19.88
CA LYS A 262 6.26 -37.53 20.02
C LYS A 262 5.69 -37.34 21.43
N GLU A 263 6.56 -37.25 22.42
CA GLU A 263 6.20 -37.06 23.84
C GLU A 263 5.87 -35.58 24.16
N VAL A 264 6.20 -34.65 23.25
CA VAL A 264 5.94 -33.22 23.42
C VAL A 264 4.44 -32.94 23.44
N LYS A 265 4.01 -32.14 24.42
CA LYS A 265 2.61 -31.76 24.55
C LYS A 265 2.19 -30.87 23.39
N GLY A 266 1.20 -31.34 22.62
CA GLY A 266 0.72 -30.65 21.42
C GLY A 266 1.46 -31.04 20.14
N TYR A 267 2.16 -32.18 20.14
CA TYR A 267 2.76 -32.77 18.95
C TYR A 267 1.74 -32.83 17.78
N LYS A 268 2.14 -32.27 16.63
CA LYS A 268 1.40 -32.31 15.36
C LYS A 268 1.55 -33.66 14.67
N SER A 269 1.04 -33.81 13.44
CA SER A 269 1.18 -35.08 12.73
C SER A 269 2.61 -35.28 12.24
N GLU A 270 3.08 -36.54 12.17
CA GLU A 270 4.42 -36.86 11.64
C GLU A 270 4.64 -36.29 10.22
N LYS A 271 3.57 -36.18 9.43
CA LYS A 271 3.61 -35.65 8.07
C LYS A 271 3.96 -34.16 8.03
N ASP A 272 3.65 -33.41 9.08
CA ASP A 272 3.87 -31.96 9.15
C ASP A 272 5.36 -31.64 9.35
N TYR A 273 6.11 -32.57 9.95
CA TYR A 273 7.54 -32.42 10.21
C TYR A 273 8.44 -33.00 9.10
N ARG A 274 7.86 -33.51 8.02
CA ARG A 274 8.57 -34.28 6.98
C ARG A 274 9.72 -33.55 6.29
N PHE A 275 9.73 -32.23 6.33
CA PHE A 275 10.73 -31.39 5.66
C PHE A 275 11.81 -30.86 6.61
N LEU A 276 11.72 -31.14 7.92
CA LEU A 276 12.74 -30.74 8.88
C LEU A 276 13.96 -31.65 8.74
N GLU A 277 15.15 -31.05 8.71
CA GLU A 277 16.42 -31.77 8.85
C GLU A 277 16.75 -32.03 10.34
N ASP A 278 17.89 -32.68 10.60
CA ASP A 278 18.31 -33.09 11.95
C ASP A 278 18.41 -31.92 12.95
N ASP A 279 18.61 -30.69 12.46
CA ASP A 279 18.66 -29.47 13.26
C ASP A 279 17.28 -28.84 13.53
N GLY A 280 16.20 -29.45 13.04
CA GLY A 280 14.83 -28.96 13.16
C GLY A 280 14.49 -27.80 12.23
N ILE A 281 15.31 -27.52 11.21
CA ILE A 281 15.07 -26.45 10.23
C ILE A 281 14.80 -27.07 8.86
N VAL A 282 13.94 -26.44 8.07
CA VAL A 282 13.65 -26.88 6.71
C VAL A 282 14.81 -26.60 5.74
N TYR A 283 15.04 -27.50 4.79
CA TYR A 283 16.06 -27.32 3.74
C TYR A 283 15.59 -26.36 2.61
N PRO A 284 16.51 -25.63 1.95
CA PRO A 284 16.19 -24.82 0.78
C PRO A 284 15.58 -25.62 -0.37
N GLU A 285 14.74 -24.99 -1.18
CA GLU A 285 13.99 -25.60 -2.29
C GLU A 285 12.92 -26.64 -1.89
N ALA A 286 12.62 -26.79 -0.60
CA ALA A 286 11.46 -27.55 -0.16
C ALA A 286 10.14 -26.87 -0.54
N GLU A 287 9.24 -27.61 -1.19
CA GLU A 287 7.88 -27.16 -1.48
C GLU A 287 6.99 -27.36 -0.24
N VAL A 288 6.65 -26.26 0.43
CA VAL A 288 5.85 -26.28 1.66
C VAL A 288 4.41 -25.83 1.40
N ALA A 289 3.47 -26.57 1.96
CA ALA A 289 2.06 -26.29 1.92
C ALA A 289 1.54 -25.92 3.32
N GLU A 290 0.24 -25.66 3.41
CA GLU A 290 -0.43 -25.42 4.68
C GLU A 290 -0.17 -26.54 5.69
N GLY A 291 0.11 -26.16 6.94
CA GLY A 291 0.33 -27.10 8.05
C GLY A 291 1.77 -27.60 8.19
N ASP A 292 2.55 -27.59 7.09
CA ASP A 292 3.94 -28.02 7.12
C ASP A 292 4.78 -27.12 8.05
N VAL A 293 5.60 -27.76 8.88
CA VAL A 293 6.48 -27.09 9.85
C VAL A 293 7.77 -26.66 9.16
N ILE A 294 8.11 -25.37 9.31
CA ILE A 294 9.26 -24.73 8.69
C ILE A 294 10.43 -24.68 9.66
N ILE A 295 10.13 -24.36 10.92
CA ILE A 295 11.12 -24.29 12.00
C ILE A 295 10.54 -25.03 13.20
N GLY A 296 11.05 -26.23 13.45
CA GLY A 296 10.76 -27.05 14.61
C GLY A 296 11.21 -26.35 15.89
N LYS A 297 10.29 -26.16 16.84
CA LYS A 297 10.61 -25.49 18.09
C LYS A 297 9.83 -26.12 19.23
N THR A 298 10.52 -26.35 20.33
CA THR A 298 9.92 -26.81 21.58
C THR A 298 10.21 -25.81 22.69
N SER A 299 9.17 -25.50 23.48
CA SER A 299 9.24 -24.55 24.58
C SER A 299 9.03 -25.23 25.93
N PRO A 300 9.67 -24.75 27.00
CA PRO A 300 9.39 -25.20 28.35
C PRO A 300 7.93 -24.88 28.77
N PRO A 301 7.38 -25.57 29.78
CA PRO A 301 6.05 -25.28 30.30
C PRO A 301 5.99 -23.88 30.93
N ARG A 302 4.91 -23.13 30.65
CA ARG A 302 4.70 -21.76 31.19
C ARG A 302 4.38 -21.73 32.68
N PHE A 303 3.78 -22.79 33.20
CA PHE A 303 3.40 -22.93 34.61
C PHE A 303 3.83 -24.33 35.05
N LEU A 304 4.63 -24.42 36.11
CA LEU A 304 4.77 -25.65 36.87
C LEU A 304 3.52 -25.78 37.72
N SER A 305 2.66 -26.75 37.44
CA SER A 305 1.53 -27.06 38.32
C SER A 305 2.06 -27.56 39.65
N SER A 306 1.49 -27.10 40.77
CA SER A 306 1.81 -27.62 42.12
C SER A 306 1.51 -29.12 42.31
N MET A 307 0.77 -29.76 41.40
CA MET A 307 0.55 -31.22 41.39
C MET A 307 1.60 -32.02 40.64
N ASP A 308 2.44 -31.39 39.80
CA ASP A 308 3.48 -32.09 39.04
C ASP A 308 4.83 -32.16 39.77
N GLU A 309 4.94 -31.56 40.97
CA GLU A 309 6.15 -31.63 41.82
C GLU A 309 6.50 -33.05 42.27
N TYR A 310 5.55 -34.00 42.22
CA TYR A 310 5.76 -35.39 42.65
C TYR A 310 6.03 -36.37 41.50
N ASN A 311 5.87 -35.96 40.24
CA ASN A 311 6.27 -36.78 39.10
C ASN A 311 7.67 -36.37 38.66
N ILE A 312 8.60 -37.33 38.61
CA ILE A 312 9.95 -37.20 38.00
C ILE A 312 9.82 -37.11 36.45
N ALA A 313 8.81 -36.38 35.96
CA ALA A 313 8.57 -36.06 34.56
C ALA A 313 8.73 -34.55 34.36
N THR A 314 9.84 -34.01 34.87
CA THR A 314 10.22 -32.60 34.89
C THR A 314 10.58 -32.03 33.50
N ASN A 315 10.38 -32.78 32.41
CA ASN A 315 10.73 -32.37 31.04
C ASN A 315 9.54 -32.36 30.07
N THR A 316 8.31 -32.15 30.54
CA THR A 316 7.18 -32.05 29.61
C THR A 316 7.24 -30.73 28.83
N ARG A 317 7.88 -30.75 27.66
CA ARG A 317 7.98 -29.61 26.73
C ARG A 317 6.67 -29.44 25.95
N ARG A 318 6.48 -28.25 25.38
CA ARG A 318 5.34 -27.89 24.53
C ARG A 318 5.82 -27.64 23.10
N GLU A 319 5.02 -28.04 22.13
CA GLU A 319 5.25 -27.70 20.72
C GLU A 319 4.97 -26.21 20.48
N SER A 320 5.95 -25.52 19.90
CA SER A 320 5.90 -24.08 19.60
C SER A 320 6.52 -23.77 18.23
N SER A 321 6.57 -24.76 17.34
CA SER A 321 7.16 -24.66 16.00
C SER A 321 6.43 -23.66 15.13
N PHE A 322 7.20 -23.04 14.23
CA PHE A 322 6.64 -22.18 13.19
C PHE A 322 6.15 -23.04 12.02
N ALA A 323 4.85 -23.02 11.76
CA ALA A 323 4.24 -23.73 10.63
C ALA A 323 3.68 -22.75 9.58
N MET A 324 3.55 -23.23 8.36
CA MET A 324 2.86 -22.53 7.28
C MET A 324 1.40 -22.25 7.65
N ARG A 325 0.96 -21.01 7.40
CA ARG A 325 -0.39 -20.56 7.74
C ARG A 325 -1.45 -21.16 6.81
N HIS A 326 -2.69 -21.13 7.27
CA HIS A 326 -3.85 -21.62 6.51
C HIS A 326 -4.00 -20.93 5.14
N GLY A 327 -4.11 -21.75 4.08
CA GLY A 327 -4.23 -21.31 2.70
C GLY A 327 -2.98 -20.63 2.12
N GLU A 328 -1.83 -20.76 2.77
CA GLU A 328 -0.54 -20.30 2.25
C GLU A 328 0.28 -21.48 1.73
N LYS A 329 1.05 -21.24 0.66
CA LYS A 329 1.99 -22.19 0.07
C LYS A 329 3.25 -21.47 -0.37
N GLY A 330 4.32 -22.19 -0.67
CA GLY A 330 5.52 -21.61 -1.23
C GLY A 330 6.69 -22.59 -1.28
N VAL A 331 7.81 -22.10 -1.75
CA VAL A 331 9.08 -22.81 -1.81
C VAL A 331 10.05 -22.11 -0.85
N ILE A 332 10.80 -22.88 -0.09
CA ILE A 332 11.86 -22.33 0.75
C ILE A 332 12.99 -21.83 -0.14
N ASP A 333 13.41 -20.59 0.06
CA ASP A 333 14.35 -19.90 -0.83
C ASP A 333 15.71 -19.64 -0.17
N PHE A 334 15.69 -19.22 1.10
CA PHE A 334 16.91 -18.87 1.83
C PHE A 334 16.74 -19.18 3.31
N VAL A 335 17.75 -19.80 3.93
CA VAL A 335 17.78 -20.12 5.36
C VAL A 335 18.97 -19.40 5.97
N LEU A 336 18.71 -18.63 7.01
CA LEU A 336 19.71 -17.89 7.78
C LEU A 336 19.64 -18.32 9.24
N VAL A 337 20.78 -18.75 9.78
CA VAL A 337 20.97 -19.01 11.20
C VAL A 337 22.01 -18.02 11.71
N THR A 338 21.65 -17.26 12.73
CA THR A 338 22.50 -16.24 13.36
C THR A 338 22.24 -16.22 14.86
N GLU A 339 22.95 -15.38 15.60
CA GLU A 339 22.63 -15.06 16.99
C GLU A 339 22.11 -13.62 17.07
N ASN A 340 21.20 -13.36 18.02
CA ASN A 340 20.78 -12.00 18.35
C ASN A 340 21.81 -11.29 19.24
N GLU A 341 21.58 -10.02 19.58
CA GLU A 341 22.48 -9.25 20.46
C GLU A 341 22.63 -9.85 21.88
N GLU A 342 21.68 -10.69 22.31
CA GLU A 342 21.67 -11.39 23.60
C GLU A 342 22.34 -12.77 23.55
N GLY A 343 22.83 -13.21 22.38
CA GLY A 343 23.43 -14.53 22.17
C GLY A 343 22.43 -15.68 22.06
N HIS A 344 21.16 -15.39 21.73
CA HIS A 344 20.14 -16.38 21.42
C HIS A 344 20.20 -16.77 19.95
N LYS A 345 20.07 -18.07 19.65
CA LYS A 345 20.00 -18.58 18.28
C LYS A 345 18.73 -18.02 17.61
N LEU A 346 18.91 -17.34 16.49
CA LEU A 346 17.87 -16.76 15.64
C LEU A 346 17.90 -17.47 14.28
N VAL A 347 16.77 -18.05 13.91
CA VAL A 347 16.58 -18.71 12.61
C VAL A 347 15.57 -17.92 11.81
N GLN A 348 15.96 -17.55 10.59
CA GLN A 348 15.10 -16.87 9.64
C GLN A 348 15.06 -17.66 8.33
N VAL A 349 13.87 -18.05 7.91
CA VAL A 349 13.65 -18.81 6.68
C VAL A 349 12.81 -17.96 5.72
N ARG A 350 13.34 -17.65 4.54
CA ARG A 350 12.61 -16.94 3.48
C ARG A 350 11.84 -17.92 2.63
N ILE A 351 10.56 -17.63 2.44
CA ILE A 351 9.63 -18.42 1.64
C ILE A 351 9.25 -17.57 0.43
N ARG A 352 9.36 -18.14 -0.77
CA ARG A 352 8.94 -17.53 -2.03
C ARG A 352 7.71 -18.23 -2.60
N ASP A 353 6.81 -17.47 -3.18
CA ASP A 353 5.57 -17.96 -3.74
C ASP A 353 5.30 -17.29 -5.08
N GLN A 354 5.20 -18.08 -6.15
CA GLN A 354 4.98 -17.54 -7.49
C GLN A 354 3.52 -17.16 -7.68
N ARG A 355 3.29 -15.89 -8.01
CA ARG A 355 1.97 -15.29 -8.22
C ARG A 355 1.79 -14.97 -9.69
N ILE A 356 1.09 -15.87 -10.37
CA ILE A 356 0.60 -15.65 -11.73
C ILE A 356 -0.68 -14.80 -11.64
N PRO A 357 -0.87 -13.75 -12.48
CA PRO A 357 -2.10 -12.99 -12.50
C PRO A 357 -3.34 -13.87 -12.64
N GLU A 358 -4.31 -13.65 -11.75
CA GLU A 358 -5.58 -14.36 -11.74
C GLU A 358 -6.77 -13.40 -11.65
N VAL A 359 -7.98 -13.93 -11.87
CA VAL A 359 -9.22 -13.16 -11.74
C VAL A 359 -9.34 -12.63 -10.32
N GLY A 360 -9.57 -11.33 -10.15
CA GLY A 360 -9.58 -10.67 -8.84
C GLY A 360 -8.32 -9.85 -8.52
N ASP A 361 -7.21 -10.06 -9.23
CA ASP A 361 -6.00 -9.24 -9.07
C ASP A 361 -6.24 -7.81 -9.56
N LYS A 362 -5.58 -6.84 -8.93
CA LYS A 362 -5.72 -5.41 -9.24
C LYS A 362 -4.58 -4.89 -10.11
N PHE A 363 -4.98 -4.18 -11.16
CA PHE A 363 -4.10 -3.45 -12.07
C PHE A 363 -4.52 -1.99 -12.13
N THR A 364 -3.61 -1.13 -12.60
CA THR A 364 -3.93 0.29 -12.80
C THR A 364 -3.04 0.90 -13.87
N SER A 365 -3.61 1.85 -14.61
CA SER A 365 -2.80 2.80 -15.38
C SER A 365 -2.15 3.84 -14.44
N ARG A 366 -1.19 4.60 -14.98
CA ARG A 366 -0.58 5.74 -14.27
C ARG A 366 -1.55 6.89 -13.99
N HIS A 367 -2.72 6.91 -14.62
CA HIS A 367 -3.72 7.99 -14.49
C HIS A 367 -4.85 7.68 -13.50
N GLY A 368 -4.64 6.72 -12.59
CA GLY A 368 -5.62 6.42 -11.55
C GLY A 368 -6.86 5.65 -12.04
N GLN A 369 -6.76 4.96 -13.18
CA GLN A 369 -7.76 3.99 -13.64
C GLN A 369 -7.40 2.61 -13.05
N LYS A 370 -7.88 2.35 -11.83
CA LYS A 370 -7.74 1.04 -11.20
C LYS A 370 -8.81 0.11 -11.75
N GLY A 371 -8.43 -1.14 -11.99
CA GLY A 371 -9.37 -2.18 -12.34
C GLY A 371 -8.99 -3.53 -11.77
N VAL A 372 -9.99 -4.39 -11.67
CA VAL A 372 -9.85 -5.79 -11.26
C VAL A 372 -9.92 -6.65 -12.50
N VAL A 373 -9.11 -7.71 -12.58
CA VAL A 373 -9.24 -8.69 -13.67
C VAL A 373 -10.60 -9.39 -13.55
N GLY A 374 -11.50 -9.11 -14.49
CA GLY A 374 -12.85 -9.68 -14.54
C GLY A 374 -12.92 -10.98 -15.33
N LEU A 375 -12.19 -11.06 -16.44
CA LEU A 375 -12.08 -12.25 -17.28
C LEU A 375 -10.68 -12.37 -17.88
N ILE A 376 -10.20 -13.60 -17.99
CA ILE A 376 -8.98 -13.94 -18.72
C ILE A 376 -9.41 -14.72 -19.97
N VAL A 377 -9.22 -14.12 -21.14
CA VAL A 377 -9.71 -14.63 -22.42
C VAL A 377 -8.64 -15.45 -23.12
N SER A 378 -9.05 -16.55 -23.75
CA SER A 378 -8.16 -17.41 -24.53
C SER A 378 -7.70 -16.71 -25.81
N PRO A 379 -6.48 -16.95 -26.30
CA PRO A 379 -5.94 -16.22 -27.45
C PRO A 379 -6.77 -16.32 -28.74
N PRO A 380 -7.40 -17.47 -29.09
CA PRO A 380 -8.25 -17.56 -30.28
C PRO A 380 -9.49 -16.65 -30.21
N ASP A 381 -10.02 -16.41 -29.01
CA ASP A 381 -11.25 -15.64 -28.80
C ASP A 381 -10.97 -14.13 -28.70
N MET A 382 -9.70 -13.75 -28.56
CA MET A 382 -9.30 -12.35 -28.45
C MET A 382 -9.52 -11.61 -29.78
N PRO A 383 -10.06 -10.38 -29.72
CA PRO A 383 -10.19 -9.55 -30.91
C PRO A 383 -8.79 -9.13 -31.39
N PHE A 384 -8.62 -9.00 -32.70
CA PHE A 384 -7.32 -8.64 -33.31
C PHE A 384 -7.51 -7.57 -34.39
N THR A 385 -6.48 -6.74 -34.61
CA THR A 385 -6.49 -5.71 -35.66
C THR A 385 -6.22 -6.31 -37.04
N ALA A 386 -6.54 -5.57 -38.10
CA ALA A 386 -6.20 -5.97 -39.48
C ALA A 386 -4.69 -6.20 -39.69
N SER A 387 -3.85 -5.55 -38.89
CA SER A 387 -2.40 -5.70 -38.88
C SER A 387 -1.91 -6.92 -38.08
N GLY A 388 -2.83 -7.69 -37.47
CA GLY A 388 -2.51 -8.86 -36.66
C GLY A 388 -2.16 -8.55 -35.20
N ILE A 389 -2.43 -7.35 -34.70
CA ILE A 389 -2.15 -6.98 -33.31
C ILE A 389 -3.29 -7.49 -32.43
N THR A 390 -2.94 -8.29 -31.42
CA THR A 390 -3.87 -8.73 -30.36
C THR A 390 -3.58 -7.94 -29.09
N PRO A 391 -4.57 -7.29 -28.45
CA PRO A 391 -4.34 -6.54 -27.23
C PRO A 391 -4.00 -7.47 -26.06
N ASP A 392 -3.21 -6.97 -25.12
CA ASP A 392 -2.92 -7.64 -23.84
C ASP A 392 -4.03 -7.38 -22.82
N LEU A 393 -4.60 -6.18 -22.87
CA LEU A 393 -5.65 -5.71 -21.98
C LEU A 393 -6.77 -5.03 -22.75
N ILE A 394 -8.03 -5.37 -22.43
CA ILE A 394 -9.20 -4.65 -22.95
C ILE A 394 -9.78 -3.78 -21.84
N PHE A 395 -9.80 -2.47 -22.08
CA PHE A 395 -10.32 -1.45 -21.17
C PHE A 395 -11.69 -0.97 -21.63
N SER A 396 -12.61 -0.74 -20.69
CA SER A 396 -13.96 -0.30 -21.03
C SER A 396 -14.03 1.17 -21.41
N PRO A 397 -14.71 1.53 -22.51
CA PRO A 397 -14.83 2.91 -22.96
C PRO A 397 -15.60 3.79 -21.95
N HIS A 398 -16.47 3.21 -21.12
CA HIS A 398 -17.30 3.95 -20.16
C HIS A 398 -16.49 4.64 -19.05
N GLY A 399 -15.29 4.13 -18.76
CA GLY A 399 -14.41 4.69 -17.72
C GLY A 399 -13.72 5.99 -18.12
N ILE A 400 -13.70 6.36 -19.40
CA ILE A 400 -12.97 7.54 -19.89
C ILE A 400 -13.81 8.82 -19.74
N PRO A 401 -15.04 8.93 -20.27
CA PRO A 401 -15.83 10.15 -20.18
C PRO A 401 -16.20 10.52 -18.74
N SER A 402 -16.58 9.51 -17.93
CA SER A 402 -17.00 9.70 -16.54
C SER A 402 -15.88 10.21 -15.63
N ARG A 403 -14.62 9.89 -15.96
CA ARG A 403 -13.44 10.23 -15.14
C ARG A 403 -12.59 11.35 -15.72
N MET A 404 -12.92 11.79 -16.94
CA MET A 404 -12.23 12.87 -17.64
C MET A 404 -10.70 12.66 -17.70
N THR A 405 -10.25 11.40 -17.87
CA THR A 405 -8.82 11.06 -17.95
C THR A 405 -8.35 11.15 -19.39
N ILE A 406 -8.22 12.36 -19.93
CA ILE A 406 -7.76 12.59 -21.31
C ILE A 406 -6.30 12.18 -21.47
N ALA A 407 -5.47 12.42 -20.44
CA ALA A 407 -4.07 11.98 -20.42
C ALA A 407 -3.90 10.48 -20.72
N HIS A 408 -4.87 9.65 -20.32
CA HIS A 408 -4.88 8.21 -20.62
C HIS A 408 -4.95 7.92 -22.12
N LEU A 409 -5.75 8.69 -22.86
CA LEU A 409 -5.81 8.57 -24.32
C LEU A 409 -4.53 9.11 -24.98
N ILE A 410 -4.00 10.23 -24.48
CA ILE A 410 -2.75 10.82 -25.00
C ILE A 410 -1.57 9.85 -24.77
N GLU A 411 -1.49 9.20 -23.60
CA GLU A 411 -0.45 8.20 -23.33
C GLU A 411 -0.57 6.99 -24.27
N LEU A 412 -1.78 6.50 -24.56
CA LEU A 412 -1.98 5.41 -25.54
C LEU A 412 -1.50 5.79 -26.94
N LEU A 413 -1.79 7.02 -27.37
CA LEU A 413 -1.32 7.55 -28.64
C LEU A 413 0.21 7.66 -28.66
N GLY A 414 0.78 8.33 -27.66
CA GLY A 414 2.23 8.53 -27.53
C GLY A 414 2.97 7.20 -27.43
N GLY A 415 2.49 6.25 -26.64
CA GLY A 415 3.11 4.94 -26.53
C GLY A 415 3.10 4.17 -27.84
N LYS A 416 2.04 4.31 -28.64
CA LYS A 416 1.97 3.73 -29.99
C LYS A 416 2.96 4.38 -30.94
N VAL A 417 3.03 5.72 -30.96
CA VAL A 417 3.99 6.46 -31.77
C VAL A 417 5.41 6.06 -31.39
N GLY A 418 5.76 6.09 -30.10
CA GLY A 418 7.10 5.73 -29.63
C GLY A 418 7.48 4.28 -29.92
N ALA A 419 6.53 3.35 -29.85
CA ALA A 419 6.76 1.96 -30.24
C ALA A 419 7.05 1.79 -31.74
N LEU A 420 6.41 2.61 -32.59
CA LEU A 420 6.58 2.55 -34.04
C LEU A 420 7.80 3.33 -34.56
N SER A 421 8.07 4.51 -34.01
CA SER A 421 9.21 5.34 -34.39
C SER A 421 10.51 4.94 -33.67
N GLY A 422 10.44 4.08 -32.66
CA GLY A 422 11.61 3.55 -31.95
C GLY A 422 12.27 4.57 -31.02
N ARG A 423 11.49 5.54 -30.50
CA ARG A 423 11.96 6.57 -29.58
C ARG A 423 11.07 6.65 -28.34
N TYR A 424 11.63 7.11 -27.23
CA TYR A 424 10.83 7.50 -26.07
C TYR A 424 10.09 8.80 -26.37
N ILE A 425 8.86 8.92 -25.85
CA ILE A 425 8.03 10.11 -25.99
C ILE A 425 8.09 10.92 -24.71
N ASP A 426 8.30 12.23 -24.84
CA ASP A 426 8.27 13.14 -23.68
C ASP A 426 6.83 13.54 -23.33
N GLY A 427 6.36 13.01 -22.21
CA GLY A 427 5.09 13.32 -21.56
C GLY A 427 5.25 14.14 -20.28
N THR A 428 6.34 14.89 -20.11
CA THR A 428 6.58 15.74 -18.94
C THR A 428 5.41 16.73 -18.74
N THR A 429 4.92 16.87 -17.51
CA THR A 429 3.78 17.74 -17.23
C THR A 429 4.14 19.20 -17.54
N PHE A 430 3.25 19.92 -18.24
CA PHE A 430 3.44 21.28 -18.80
C PHE A 430 4.38 21.38 -20.02
N ASN A 431 5.47 20.62 -20.06
CA ASN A 431 6.43 20.61 -21.17
C ASN A 431 6.43 19.28 -21.92
N SER A 432 5.28 18.86 -22.44
CA SER A 432 5.12 17.59 -23.16
C SER A 432 5.05 17.81 -24.67
N GLU A 433 5.40 16.78 -25.44
CA GLU A 433 5.08 16.73 -26.87
C GLU A 433 3.57 16.92 -27.11
N LYS A 434 3.21 17.80 -28.05
CA LYS A 434 1.82 18.15 -28.31
C LYS A 434 1.11 16.98 -28.98
N GLU A 435 -0.14 16.74 -28.58
CA GLU A 435 -0.99 15.68 -29.15
C GLU A 435 -1.09 15.77 -30.68
N ALA A 436 -1.23 16.98 -31.23
CA ALA A 436 -1.34 17.20 -32.67
C ALA A 436 -0.09 16.75 -33.44
N ASP A 437 1.09 16.84 -32.82
CA ASP A 437 2.35 16.45 -33.44
C ASP A 437 2.48 14.93 -33.46
N LEU A 438 2.14 14.28 -32.33
CA LEU A 438 2.05 12.81 -32.23
C LEU A 438 1.07 12.21 -33.24
N ARG A 439 -0.08 12.87 -33.46
CA ARG A 439 -1.08 12.45 -34.46
C ARG A 439 -0.54 12.52 -35.89
N ARG A 440 0.19 13.59 -36.23
CA ARG A 440 0.82 13.75 -37.55
C ARG A 440 1.93 12.71 -37.77
N GLU A 441 2.73 12.42 -36.75
CA GLU A 441 3.72 11.35 -36.80
C GLU A 441 3.08 9.97 -36.95
N LEU A 442 1.97 9.71 -36.24
CA LEU A 442 1.24 8.45 -36.40
C LEU A 442 0.73 8.25 -37.83
N LEU A 443 0.27 9.33 -38.48
CA LEU A 443 -0.17 9.31 -39.87
C LEU A 443 0.98 9.01 -40.84
N SER A 444 2.17 9.60 -40.62
CA SER A 444 3.35 9.33 -41.46
C SER A 444 3.85 7.89 -41.32
N LEU A 445 3.59 7.26 -40.17
CA LEU A 445 3.89 5.84 -39.89
C LEU A 445 2.85 4.87 -40.48
N GLY A 446 1.85 5.36 -41.22
CA GLY A 446 0.86 4.54 -41.94
C GLY A 446 -0.34 4.10 -41.11
N PHE A 447 -0.53 4.67 -39.92
CA PHE A 447 -1.71 4.44 -39.08
C PHE A 447 -2.70 5.62 -39.20
N ALA A 448 -3.94 5.41 -38.73
CA ALA A 448 -4.92 6.48 -38.71
C ALA A 448 -4.54 7.54 -37.66
N GLU A 449 -4.65 8.82 -38.04
CA GLU A 449 -4.36 9.97 -37.17
C GLU A 449 -5.15 9.93 -35.85
N ASN A 450 -6.36 9.39 -35.88
CA ASN A 450 -7.23 9.29 -34.71
C ASN A 450 -6.90 8.10 -33.79
N GLY A 451 -5.83 7.35 -34.03
CA GLY A 451 -5.41 6.20 -33.22
C GLY A 451 -6.32 4.97 -33.29
N THR A 452 -7.38 5.01 -34.12
CA THR A 452 -8.34 3.90 -34.24
C THR A 452 -7.95 2.93 -35.35
N GLU A 453 -8.21 1.65 -35.13
CA GLU A 453 -7.95 0.57 -36.07
C GLU A 453 -9.20 -0.25 -36.36
N THR A 454 -9.21 -0.92 -37.51
CA THR A 454 -10.21 -1.95 -37.79
C THR A 454 -9.84 -3.22 -37.04
N MET A 455 -10.76 -3.73 -36.24
CA MET A 455 -10.61 -4.99 -35.51
C MET A 455 -11.65 -6.03 -35.97
N TYR A 456 -11.32 -7.30 -35.76
CA TYR A 456 -12.15 -8.46 -36.04
C TYR A 456 -12.44 -9.22 -34.76
N ASN A 457 -13.60 -9.86 -34.70
CA ASN A 457 -13.97 -10.75 -33.61
C ASN A 457 -13.18 -12.07 -33.75
N GLY A 458 -12.48 -12.48 -32.69
CA GLY A 458 -11.72 -13.74 -32.67
C GLY A 458 -12.60 -14.99 -32.77
N GLN A 459 -13.82 -14.94 -32.23
CA GLN A 459 -14.74 -16.09 -32.23
C GLN A 459 -15.43 -16.30 -33.57
N THR A 460 -15.93 -15.22 -34.19
CA THR A 460 -16.73 -15.31 -35.44
C THR A 460 -15.93 -15.00 -36.70
N GLY A 461 -14.79 -14.31 -36.57
CA GLY A 461 -14.02 -13.78 -37.70
C GLY A 461 -14.64 -12.54 -38.35
N GLU A 462 -15.79 -12.07 -37.89
CA GLU A 462 -16.47 -10.91 -38.46
C GLU A 462 -15.78 -9.60 -38.07
N LYS A 463 -15.78 -8.64 -38.98
CA LYS A 463 -15.27 -7.30 -38.74
C LYS A 463 -16.21 -6.52 -37.82
N PHE A 464 -15.66 -5.86 -36.79
CA PHE A 464 -16.47 -4.93 -35.99
C PHE A 464 -16.92 -3.73 -36.81
N GLN A 465 -18.16 -3.30 -36.58
CA GLN A 465 -18.74 -2.14 -37.26
C GLN A 465 -18.03 -0.83 -36.86
N ALA A 466 -17.63 -0.72 -35.59
CA ALA A 466 -16.88 0.41 -35.06
C ALA A 466 -15.35 0.19 -35.20
N LYS A 467 -14.62 1.29 -35.41
CA LYS A 467 -13.16 1.29 -35.28
C LYS A 467 -12.79 1.40 -33.80
N ILE A 468 -11.81 0.62 -33.37
CA ILE A 468 -11.42 0.52 -31.96
C ILE A 468 -10.15 1.32 -31.72
N TYR A 469 -10.10 2.05 -30.61
CA TYR A 469 -8.91 2.79 -30.22
C TYR A 469 -7.90 1.84 -29.58
N VAL A 470 -6.72 1.70 -30.19
CA VAL A 470 -5.68 0.75 -29.79
C VAL A 470 -4.34 1.48 -29.71
N GLY A 471 -3.65 1.31 -28.59
CA GLY A 471 -2.33 1.89 -28.36
C GLY A 471 -1.54 1.17 -27.27
N ASN A 472 -0.35 1.68 -26.99
CA ASN A 472 0.55 1.09 -26.00
C ASN A 472 0.56 1.97 -24.75
N MET A 473 0.48 1.37 -23.57
CA MET A 473 0.49 2.09 -22.31
C MET A 473 1.31 1.35 -21.27
N TYR A 474 1.91 2.11 -20.35
CA TYR A 474 2.60 1.54 -19.20
C TYR A 474 1.61 1.24 -18.06
N TYR A 475 1.41 -0.04 -17.79
CA TYR A 475 0.47 -0.53 -16.77
C TYR A 475 1.19 -1.08 -15.54
N LEU A 476 0.56 -0.91 -14.38
CA LEU A 476 1.10 -1.28 -13.07
C LEU A 476 0.24 -2.41 -12.48
N LYS A 477 0.87 -3.54 -12.11
CA LYS A 477 0.25 -4.53 -11.23
C LYS A 477 0.37 -4.03 -9.79
N LEU A 478 -0.71 -4.09 -9.01
CA LEU A 478 -0.71 -3.65 -7.62
C LEU A 478 -0.46 -4.83 -6.67
N LYS A 479 0.07 -4.53 -5.48
CA LYS A 479 0.24 -5.53 -4.39
C LYS A 479 -1.07 -6.15 -3.87
N HIS A 480 -2.21 -5.70 -4.35
CA HIS A 480 -3.52 -6.21 -3.95
C HIS A 480 -3.90 -7.42 -4.79
N MET A 481 -3.43 -8.59 -4.36
CA MET A 481 -3.74 -9.88 -5.00
C MET A 481 -4.90 -10.60 -4.29
N VAL A 482 -5.73 -11.30 -5.04
CA VAL A 482 -6.92 -11.99 -4.50
C VAL A 482 -6.54 -13.14 -3.57
N ALA A 483 -5.45 -13.86 -3.87
CA ALA A 483 -4.96 -14.96 -3.04
C ALA A 483 -4.62 -14.54 -1.60
N ASN A 484 -4.32 -13.26 -1.35
CA ASN A 484 -4.05 -12.73 -0.01
C ASN A 484 -5.33 -12.26 0.71
N LYS A 485 -6.48 -12.27 0.04
CA LYS A 485 -7.76 -11.76 0.54
C LYS A 485 -8.80 -12.84 0.80
N ILE A 486 -8.86 -13.87 -0.04
CA ILE A 486 -9.79 -14.96 0.13
C ILE A 486 -9.55 -15.67 1.48
N HIS A 487 -10.61 -15.84 2.25
CA HIS A 487 -10.63 -16.64 3.46
C HIS A 487 -12.05 -17.11 3.73
N SER A 488 -12.18 -18.31 4.27
CA SER A 488 -13.45 -18.90 4.66
C SER A 488 -13.25 -19.69 5.94
N ARG A 489 -14.26 -19.68 6.81
CA ARG A 489 -14.24 -20.43 8.07
C ARG A 489 -15.52 -21.23 8.20
N ALA A 490 -15.39 -22.54 8.40
CA ALA A 490 -16.51 -23.40 8.80
C ALA A 490 -16.57 -23.54 10.33
N ARG A 491 -15.51 -24.11 10.91
CA ARG A 491 -15.25 -24.18 12.36
C ARG A 491 -13.77 -23.87 12.57
N GLY A 492 -13.42 -23.40 13.76
CA GLY A 492 -12.05 -23.00 14.04
C GLY A 492 -11.86 -22.66 15.51
N PRO A 493 -10.65 -22.24 15.91
CA PRO A 493 -10.33 -21.90 17.28
C PRO A 493 -11.23 -20.77 17.79
N ILE A 494 -11.48 -20.80 19.10
CA ILE A 494 -12.24 -19.80 19.83
C ILE A 494 -11.33 -19.11 20.84
N GLN A 495 -11.62 -17.85 21.11
CA GLN A 495 -10.97 -17.12 22.18
C GLN A 495 -11.39 -17.71 23.54
N LEU A 496 -10.42 -17.98 24.41
CA LEU A 496 -10.67 -18.65 25.69
C LEU A 496 -11.64 -17.89 26.60
N LEU A 497 -11.51 -16.54 26.65
CA LEU A 497 -12.31 -15.71 27.53
C LEU A 497 -13.78 -15.64 27.11
N THR A 498 -14.05 -15.37 25.84
CA THR A 498 -15.41 -15.09 25.34
C THR A 498 -16.04 -16.30 24.66
N ARG A 499 -15.26 -17.35 24.39
CA ARG A 499 -15.64 -18.52 23.58
C ARG A 499 -16.11 -18.19 22.16
N GLN A 500 -15.80 -16.98 21.68
CA GLN A 500 -16.15 -16.53 20.34
C GLN A 500 -15.04 -16.89 19.33
N PRO A 501 -15.38 -16.98 18.04
CA PRO A 501 -14.40 -17.08 16.95
C PRO A 501 -13.23 -16.09 17.09
N THR A 502 -12.01 -16.57 16.86
CA THR A 502 -10.81 -15.74 16.74
C THR A 502 -10.92 -14.69 15.63
N GLU A 503 -10.08 -13.65 15.69
CA GLU A 503 -9.96 -12.63 14.65
C GLU A 503 -8.75 -12.88 13.73
N GLY A 504 -8.94 -12.59 12.44
CA GLY A 504 -7.88 -12.57 11.44
C GLY A 504 -7.62 -13.91 10.73
N ARG A 505 -7.35 -13.85 9.41
CA ARG A 505 -7.11 -15.03 8.56
C ARG A 505 -6.01 -15.94 9.10
N ALA A 506 -4.90 -15.37 9.56
CA ALA A 506 -3.74 -16.14 10.05
C ALA A 506 -4.06 -16.99 11.30
N LYS A 507 -5.16 -16.70 12.00
CA LYS A 507 -5.63 -17.44 13.19
C LYS A 507 -6.95 -18.18 12.92
N GLU A 508 -7.24 -18.44 11.64
CA GLU A 508 -8.51 -19.03 11.19
C GLU A 508 -9.73 -18.27 11.72
N GLY A 509 -9.60 -16.95 11.78
CA GLY A 509 -10.60 -16.08 12.35
C GLY A 509 -11.89 -16.02 11.54
N GLY A 510 -13.00 -15.78 12.24
CA GLY A 510 -14.30 -15.59 11.62
C GLY A 510 -14.52 -14.16 11.12
N LEU A 511 -15.59 -13.96 10.34
CA LEU A 511 -16.09 -12.63 10.04
C LEU A 511 -16.95 -12.12 11.19
N ARG A 512 -16.78 -10.85 11.53
CA ARG A 512 -17.56 -10.19 12.57
C ARG A 512 -18.90 -9.73 12.00
N LEU A 513 -19.98 -10.11 12.64
CA LEU A 513 -21.32 -9.56 12.42
C LEU A 513 -21.53 -8.43 13.42
N GLY A 514 -21.53 -7.19 12.92
CA GLY A 514 -21.67 -5.98 13.72
C GLY A 514 -23.12 -5.55 13.91
N GLU A 515 -23.28 -4.38 14.53
CA GLU A 515 -24.60 -3.82 14.78
C GLU A 515 -25.35 -3.47 13.49
N MET A 516 -24.65 -2.94 12.49
CA MET A 516 -25.25 -2.58 11.19
C MET A 516 -25.74 -3.81 10.42
N GLU A 517 -24.99 -4.91 10.46
CA GLU A 517 -25.41 -6.17 9.86
C GLU A 517 -26.64 -6.75 10.58
N LYS A 518 -26.65 -6.68 11.92
CA LYS A 518 -27.81 -7.05 12.74
C LYS A 518 -29.05 -6.23 12.35
N ASP A 519 -28.93 -4.91 12.25
CA ASP A 519 -30.04 -4.03 11.87
C ASP A 519 -30.57 -4.34 10.46
N THR A 520 -29.71 -4.78 9.55
CA THR A 520 -30.10 -5.23 8.22
C THR A 520 -31.02 -6.46 8.29
N PHE A 521 -30.70 -7.45 9.13
CA PHE A 521 -31.57 -8.61 9.34
C PHE A 521 -32.91 -8.23 9.98
N VAL A 522 -32.89 -7.30 10.94
CA VAL A 522 -34.09 -6.78 11.60
C VAL A 522 -34.99 -6.05 10.59
N ALA A 523 -34.40 -5.21 9.73
CA ALA A 523 -35.14 -4.48 8.69
C ALA A 523 -35.80 -5.43 7.68
N HIS A 524 -35.16 -6.54 7.34
CA HIS A 524 -35.75 -7.60 6.52
C HIS A 524 -36.79 -8.46 7.26
N GLY A 525 -36.92 -8.32 8.58
CA GLY A 525 -37.78 -9.17 9.40
C GLY A 525 -37.27 -10.61 9.54
N ALA A 526 -35.99 -10.86 9.27
CA ALA A 526 -35.39 -12.19 9.27
C ALA A 526 -35.00 -12.66 10.68
N SER A 527 -35.99 -12.75 11.58
CA SER A 527 -35.80 -13.02 13.02
C SER A 527 -35.18 -14.38 13.32
N LEU A 528 -35.57 -15.44 12.58
CA LEU A 528 -35.01 -16.79 12.74
C LEU A 528 -33.53 -16.85 12.31
N LEU A 529 -33.20 -16.23 11.18
CA LEU A 529 -31.83 -16.16 10.68
C LEU A 529 -30.94 -15.33 11.62
N LEU A 530 -31.48 -14.23 12.16
CA LEU A 530 -30.79 -13.44 13.16
C LEU A 530 -30.44 -14.29 14.40
N LYS A 531 -31.41 -15.05 14.92
CA LYS A 531 -31.17 -15.95 16.06
C LYS A 531 -30.08 -16.98 15.74
N GLU A 532 -30.18 -17.67 14.61
CA GLU A 532 -29.19 -18.67 14.18
C GLU A 532 -27.78 -18.08 14.07
N ARG A 533 -27.63 -16.86 13.55
CA ARG A 533 -26.33 -16.20 13.42
C ARG A 533 -25.73 -15.74 14.74
N PHE A 534 -26.58 -15.35 15.70
CA PHE A 534 -26.15 -14.93 17.03
C PHE A 534 -25.93 -16.10 18.00
N ASP A 535 -26.31 -17.33 17.65
CA ASP A 535 -26.06 -18.55 18.43
C ASP A 535 -24.59 -19.03 18.38
N SER A 536 -23.64 -18.15 18.05
CA SER A 536 -22.21 -18.48 17.87
C SER A 536 -21.51 -18.98 19.14
N ASP A 537 -21.99 -18.53 20.31
CA ASP A 537 -21.44 -18.78 21.64
C ASP A 537 -22.50 -19.34 22.60
N LYS A 538 -23.44 -20.12 22.07
CA LYS A 538 -24.52 -20.76 22.81
C LYS A 538 -24.01 -21.59 24.00
N ILE A 539 -24.61 -21.38 25.18
CA ILE A 539 -24.38 -22.16 26.40
C ILE A 539 -25.69 -22.45 27.13
N ILE A 540 -25.74 -23.58 27.82
CA ILE A 540 -26.85 -23.99 28.69
C ILE A 540 -26.36 -23.89 30.12
N ILE A 541 -27.09 -23.15 30.96
CA ILE A 541 -26.67 -22.85 32.35
C ILE A 541 -27.85 -23.08 33.30
N PRO A 542 -27.63 -23.73 34.45
CA PRO A 542 -28.66 -23.88 35.46
C PRO A 542 -28.93 -22.55 36.17
N VAL A 543 -30.20 -22.15 36.27
CA VAL A 543 -30.65 -20.93 36.96
C VAL A 543 -31.66 -21.29 38.04
N CYS A 544 -31.48 -20.74 39.24
CA CYS A 544 -32.37 -20.95 40.37
C CYS A 544 -33.67 -20.15 40.22
N GLU A 545 -34.83 -20.79 40.36
CA GLU A 545 -36.13 -20.13 40.15
C GLU A 545 -36.45 -19.08 41.23
N ASN A 546 -36.00 -19.30 42.48
CA ASN A 546 -36.30 -18.41 43.59
C ASN A 546 -35.46 -17.11 43.55
N CYS A 547 -34.13 -17.27 43.46
CA CYS A 547 -33.20 -16.13 43.55
C CYS A 547 -32.77 -15.55 42.19
N GLY A 548 -33.01 -16.26 41.08
CA GLY A 548 -32.66 -15.84 39.72
C GLY A 548 -31.17 -15.84 39.41
N MET A 549 -30.35 -16.46 40.27
CA MET A 549 -28.91 -16.55 40.08
C MET A 549 -28.53 -17.83 39.36
N ILE A 550 -27.42 -17.76 38.62
CA ILE A 550 -26.76 -18.93 38.05
C ILE A 550 -26.37 -19.88 39.19
N ALA A 551 -26.89 -21.10 39.12
CA ALA A 551 -26.59 -22.19 40.03
C ALA A 551 -25.29 -22.90 39.61
N VAL A 552 -24.77 -23.75 40.49
CA VAL A 552 -23.56 -24.55 40.23
C VAL A 552 -23.96 -26.00 40.06
N HIS A 553 -23.54 -26.61 38.97
CA HIS A 553 -23.68 -28.05 38.77
C HIS A 553 -22.47 -28.78 39.36
N ASP A 554 -22.69 -29.62 40.36
CA ASP A 554 -21.67 -30.49 40.94
C ASP A 554 -21.65 -31.81 40.16
N GLU A 555 -20.63 -31.99 39.32
CA GLU A 555 -20.47 -33.20 38.49
C GLU A 555 -20.24 -34.46 39.34
N TYR A 556 -19.59 -34.35 40.50
CA TYR A 556 -19.28 -35.52 41.33
C TYR A 556 -20.54 -36.08 41.99
N LYS A 557 -21.42 -35.19 42.46
CA LYS A 557 -22.71 -35.57 43.04
C LYS A 557 -23.83 -35.68 42.00
N ASN A 558 -23.56 -35.29 40.76
CA ASN A 558 -24.52 -35.14 39.67
C ASN A 558 -25.78 -34.36 40.11
N LYS A 559 -25.58 -33.25 40.84
CA LYS A 559 -26.66 -32.41 41.38
C LYS A 559 -26.33 -30.93 41.21
N SER A 560 -27.31 -30.16 40.76
CA SER A 560 -27.23 -28.70 40.74
C SER A 560 -27.65 -28.12 42.10
N HIS A 561 -26.90 -27.15 42.61
CA HIS A 561 -27.26 -26.44 43.84
C HIS A 561 -27.07 -24.93 43.67
N CYS A 562 -27.91 -24.15 44.36
CA CYS A 562 -27.82 -22.70 44.35
C CYS A 562 -26.88 -22.23 45.48
N PRO A 563 -25.85 -21.41 45.21
CA PRO A 563 -24.95 -20.91 46.25
C PRO A 563 -25.65 -20.14 47.39
N LEU A 564 -26.77 -19.48 47.08
CA LEU A 564 -27.55 -18.69 48.05
C LEU A 564 -28.69 -19.47 48.72
N CYS A 565 -29.39 -20.34 48.00
CA CYS A 565 -30.61 -20.99 48.48
C CYS A 565 -30.44 -22.48 48.81
N GLY A 566 -29.25 -23.06 48.58
CA GLY A 566 -28.97 -24.46 48.85
C GLY A 566 -29.52 -25.42 47.78
N GLU A 567 -29.68 -26.69 48.18
CA GLU A 567 -30.09 -27.80 47.31
C GLU A 567 -31.62 -27.97 47.18
N SER A 568 -32.41 -27.32 48.03
CA SER A 568 -33.87 -27.54 48.13
C SER A 568 -34.70 -26.63 47.22
N VAL A 569 -34.11 -26.07 46.16
CA VAL A 569 -34.77 -25.12 45.27
C VAL A 569 -34.79 -25.66 43.85
N GLU A 570 -35.89 -25.41 43.14
CA GLU A 570 -36.01 -25.75 41.73
C GLU A 570 -34.99 -24.96 40.90
N ILE A 571 -34.31 -25.68 40.02
CA ILE A 571 -33.26 -25.18 39.15
C ILE A 571 -33.63 -25.61 37.74
N THR A 572 -33.64 -24.64 36.83
CA THR A 572 -34.03 -24.85 35.44
C THR A 572 -32.88 -24.45 34.52
N ASP A 573 -32.61 -25.28 33.52
CA ASP A 573 -31.57 -25.04 32.53
C ASP A 573 -32.03 -24.02 31.48
N VAL A 574 -31.29 -22.92 31.37
CA VAL A 574 -31.60 -21.82 30.45
C VAL A 574 -30.53 -21.75 29.37
N GLU A 575 -30.99 -21.70 28.13
CA GLU A 575 -30.16 -21.44 26.96
C GLU A 575 -29.93 -19.92 26.81
N MET A 576 -28.67 -19.49 26.76
CA MET A 576 -28.27 -18.11 26.54
C MET A 576 -26.93 -18.03 25.80
N SER A 577 -26.50 -16.81 25.42
CA SER A 577 -25.15 -16.60 24.91
C SER A 577 -24.13 -16.55 26.05
N TYR A 578 -22.93 -17.07 25.79
CA TYR A 578 -21.84 -17.03 26.76
C TYR A 578 -21.41 -15.59 27.07
N ALA A 579 -21.43 -14.71 26.08
CA ALA A 579 -21.17 -13.29 26.26
C ALA A 579 -22.16 -12.63 27.26
N PHE A 580 -23.44 -13.01 27.22
CA PHE A 580 -24.42 -12.53 28.18
C PHE A 580 -24.11 -13.06 29.60
N LYS A 581 -23.72 -14.33 29.72
CA LYS A 581 -23.26 -14.87 31.01
C LYS A 581 -22.04 -14.11 31.55
N LEU A 582 -21.07 -13.78 30.70
CA LEU A 582 -19.89 -13.01 31.09
C LEU A 582 -20.30 -11.64 31.64
N MET A 583 -21.22 -10.94 30.95
CA MET A 583 -21.78 -9.67 31.41
C MET A 583 -22.45 -9.80 32.78
N LEU A 584 -23.20 -10.89 33.04
CA LEU A 584 -23.80 -11.13 34.36
C LEU A 584 -22.73 -11.28 35.45
N ASP A 585 -21.60 -11.91 35.17
CA ASP A 585 -20.50 -12.05 36.13
C ASP A 585 -19.74 -10.74 36.35
N GLU A 586 -19.56 -9.92 35.31
CA GLU A 586 -19.01 -8.56 35.43
C GLU A 586 -19.91 -7.68 36.32
N LEU A 587 -21.23 -7.73 36.14
CA LEU A 587 -22.19 -7.05 37.02
C LEU A 587 -22.06 -7.50 38.49
N LYS A 588 -21.96 -8.82 38.73
CA LYS A 588 -21.73 -9.36 40.08
C LYS A 588 -20.44 -8.85 40.70
N SER A 589 -19.36 -8.76 39.92
CA SER A 589 -18.07 -8.26 40.40
C SER A 589 -18.12 -6.80 40.84
N MET A 590 -19.03 -6.01 40.28
CA MET A 590 -19.30 -4.62 40.67
C MET A 590 -20.27 -4.50 41.87
N GLY A 591 -20.69 -5.62 42.46
CA GLY A 591 -21.68 -5.63 43.55
C GLY A 591 -23.12 -5.40 43.07
N ILE A 592 -23.39 -5.49 41.77
CA ILE A 592 -24.74 -5.44 41.20
C ILE A 592 -25.32 -6.86 41.24
N TYR A 593 -26.57 -7.01 41.66
CA TYR A 593 -27.27 -8.30 41.74
C TYR A 593 -28.20 -8.50 40.53
N PRO A 594 -27.77 -9.21 39.46
CA PRO A 594 -28.59 -9.39 38.27
C PRO A 594 -29.57 -10.56 38.45
N LYS A 595 -30.76 -10.29 39.02
CA LYS A 595 -31.83 -11.30 39.18
C LYS A 595 -32.48 -11.65 37.84
N LEU A 596 -32.31 -12.89 37.38
CA LEU A 596 -33.05 -13.42 36.22
C LEU A 596 -34.46 -13.84 36.65
N GLN A 597 -35.49 -13.32 35.98
CA GLN A 597 -36.87 -13.75 36.18
C GLN A 597 -37.25 -14.77 35.11
N LEU A 598 -37.33 -16.04 35.51
CA LEU A 598 -37.70 -17.12 34.61
C LEU A 598 -39.21 -17.08 34.31
N LYS A 599 -39.57 -17.39 33.06
CA LYS A 599 -40.95 -17.56 32.62
C LYS A 599 -41.05 -18.84 31.81
N SER A 600 -42.25 -19.43 31.81
CA SER A 600 -42.56 -20.55 30.91
C SER A 600 -42.25 -20.15 29.46
N LYS A 601 -41.65 -21.09 28.73
CA LYS A 601 -41.35 -20.95 27.29
C LYS A 601 -42.62 -20.94 26.43
N TYR A 602 -43.73 -21.43 26.99
CA TYR A 602 -45.06 -21.51 26.38
C TYR A 602 -46.03 -20.54 27.04
#